data_AF-A0A379W6A1-F1
#
_entry.id   AF-A0A379W6A1-F1
#
_cell.length_a   1.000
_cell.length_b   1.000
_cell.length_c   1.000
_cell.angle_alpha   90.00
_cell.angle_beta   90.00
_cell.angle_gamma   90.00
#
_symmetry.space_group_name_H-M   'P 1'
#
loop_
_entity.id
_entity.type
_entity.pdbx_description
1 polymer ?
#
loop_
_entity_poly.entity_id
_entity_poly.type
_entity_poly.pdbx_seq_one_letter_code
_entity_poly.pdbx_strand_id
1 'polypeptide(L)' 'MATRMLLNNGHQRIGYLASSHRIEDDAMRREGWLHALQEQGIAASESWIGTGTPDMQGGESAMVELLDAICN' A
#
# COMPACT_ATOMS: atom_id res chain seq x y z
N MET A 1 -3.13 9.49 6.88
CA MET A 1 -4.01 9.07 8.00
C MET A 1 -4.32 7.57 7.98
N ALA A 2 -4.72 6.99 6.83
CA ALA A 2 -5.09 5.56 6.74
C ALA A 2 -4.07 4.58 7.36
N THR A 3 -2.80 4.66 6.99
CA THR A 3 -1.74 3.75 7.49
C THR A 3 -1.60 3.80 9.00
N ARG A 4 -1.62 4.99 9.61
CA ARG A 4 -1.55 5.14 11.08
C ARG A 4 -2.75 4.53 11.79
N MET A 5 -3.94 4.60 11.20
CA MET A 5 -5.12 3.95 11.77
C MET A 5 -4.95 2.42 11.80
N LEU A 6 -4.42 1.82 10.73
CA LEU A 6 -4.15 0.38 10.69
C LEU A 6 -3.05 -0.01 11.70
N LEU A 7 -1.97 0.77 11.78
CA LEU A 7 -0.90 0.56 12.76
C LEU A 7 -1.44 0.61 14.20
N ASN A 8 -2.26 1.61 14.52
CA ASN A 8 -2.87 1.75 15.85
C ASN A 8 -3.85 0.61 16.19
N ASN A 9 -4.40 -0.07 15.18
CA ASN A 9 -5.22 -1.27 15.35
C ASN A 9 -4.40 -2.57 15.38
N GLY A 10 -3.06 -2.48 15.42
CA GLY A 10 -2.16 -3.62 15.57
C GLY A 10 -1.72 -4.30 14.27
N HIS A 11 -2.07 -3.75 13.10
CA HIS A 11 -1.57 -4.26 11.83
C HIS A 11 -0.07 -3.96 11.67
N GLN A 12 0.73 -4.97 11.31
CA GLN A 12 2.18 -4.83 11.12
C GLN A 12 2.64 -5.01 9.66
N ARG A 13 1.78 -5.59 8.82
CA ARG A 13 2.01 -5.74 7.38
C ARG A 13 0.88 -5.03 6.64
N ILE A 14 1.20 -3.92 6.00
CA ILE A 14 0.21 -3.03 5.38
C ILE A 14 0.67 -2.75 3.94
N GLY A 15 -0.08 -3.28 2.98
CA GLY A 15 0.16 -3.03 1.56
C GLY A 15 -0.34 -1.68 1.09
N TYR A 16 0.27 -1.19 0.01
CA TYR A 16 -0.14 0.01 -0.72
C TYR A 16 -0.63 -0.38 -2.12
N LEU A 17 -1.87 -0.02 -2.45
CA LEU A 17 -2.44 -0.23 -3.77
C LEU A 17 -2.38 1.10 -4.55
N ALA A 18 -1.46 1.16 -5.52
CA ALA A 18 -1.23 2.30 -6.39
C ALA A 18 -2.10 2.24 -7.66
N SER A 19 -2.37 3.39 -8.24
CA SER A 19 -2.99 3.50 -9.56
C SER A 19 -1.92 3.43 -10.64
N SER A 20 -2.17 2.68 -11.72
CA SER A 20 -1.31 2.68 -12.92
C SER A 20 -1.41 3.99 -13.72
N HIS A 21 -2.45 4.78 -13.48
CA HIS A 21 -2.61 6.11 -14.02
C HIS A 21 -2.04 7.13 -13.04
N ARG A 22 -1.23 8.05 -13.56
CA ARG A 22 -0.62 9.10 -12.77
C ARG A 22 -1.72 10.04 -12.25
N ILE A 23 -1.97 9.97 -10.95
CA ILE A 23 -2.80 10.94 -10.22
C ILE A 23 -1.87 11.93 -9.52
N GLU A 24 -2.34 13.17 -9.39
CA GLU A 24 -1.52 14.31 -8.94
C GLU A 24 -0.89 14.08 -7.55
N ASP A 25 -1.54 13.28 -6.70
CA ASP A 25 -1.14 13.02 -5.32
C ASP A 25 -0.50 11.64 -5.08
N ASP A 26 -0.28 10.81 -6.10
CA ASP A 26 0.20 9.43 -5.90
C ASP A 26 1.53 9.36 -5.13
N ALA A 27 2.46 10.26 -5.47
CA ALA A 27 3.74 10.35 -4.78
C ALA A 27 3.57 10.71 -3.29
N MET A 28 2.69 11.66 -2.98
CA MET A 28 2.40 12.08 -1.59
C MET A 28 1.70 10.97 -0.81
N ARG A 29 0.83 10.19 -1.46
CA ARG A 29 0.15 9.04 -0.86
C ARG A 29 1.12 7.92 -0.52
N ARG A 30 2.02 7.59 -1.45
CA ARG A 30 3.11 6.61 -1.22
C ARG A 30 4.05 7.07 -0.12
N GLU A 31 4.45 8.33 -0.13
CA GLU A 31 5.30 8.93 0.91
C GLU A 31 4.63 8.86 2.29
N GLY A 32 3.35 9.21 2.40
CA GLY A 32 2.60 9.12 3.65
C GLY A 32 2.47 7.69 4.20
N TRP A 33 2.38 6.69 3.32
CA TRP A 33 2.41 5.28 3.72
C TRP A 33 3.81 4.86 4.22
N LEU A 34 4.87 5.16 3.47
CA LEU A 34 6.26 4.90 3.86
C LEU A 34 6.61 5.51 5.21
N HIS A 35 6.33 6.81 5.38
CA HIS A 35 6.63 7.52 6.62
C HIS A 35 5.92 6.94 7.83
N ALA A 36 4.64 6.59 7.71
CA ALA A 36 3.88 6.02 8.82
C ALA A 36 4.42 4.65 9.25
N LEU A 37 4.88 3.81 8.30
CA LEU A 37 5.54 2.53 8.63
C LEU A 37 6.90 2.76 9.29
N GLN A 38 7.70 3.68 8.75
CA GLN A 38 9.01 4.01 9.30
C GLN A 38 8.94 4.56 10.73
N GLU A 39 7.93 5.38 11.04
CA GLU A 39 7.66 5.89 12.40
C GLU A 39 7.46 4.77 13.43
N GLN A 40 7.00 3.58 13.00
CA GLN A 40 6.82 2.40 13.83
C GLN A 40 7.98 1.39 13.72
N GLY A 41 9.08 1.76 13.04
CA GLY A 41 10.22 0.89 12.82
C GLY A 41 9.97 -0.25 11.83
N ILE A 42 8.92 -0.16 11.01
CA ILE A 42 8.57 -1.17 10.00
C ILE A 42 9.22 -0.79 8.68
N ALA A 43 10.09 -1.65 8.17
CA ALA A 43 10.68 -1.51 6.84
C ALA A 43 9.68 -1.98 5.77
N ALA A 44 9.16 -1.06 4.98
CA ALA A 44 8.27 -1.39 3.89
C ALA A 44 9.04 -2.05 2.73
N SER A 45 8.56 -3.22 2.26
CA SER A 45 9.09 -3.87 1.07
C SER A 45 8.47 -3.28 -0.19
N GLU A 46 9.23 -3.18 -1.28
CA GLU A 46 8.66 -2.84 -2.60
C GLU A 46 7.64 -3.91 -3.06
N SER A 47 7.75 -5.15 -2.59
CA SER A 47 6.74 -6.19 -2.85
C SER A 47 5.39 -5.92 -2.17
N TRP A 48 5.31 -4.97 -1.24
CA TRP A 48 4.07 -4.56 -0.59
C TRP A 48 3.37 -3.43 -1.35
N ILE A 49 3.77 -3.18 -2.59
CA ILE A 49 3.13 -2.22 -3.48
C ILE A 49 2.53 -2.98 -4.66
N GLY A 50 1.21 -2.94 -4.78
CA GLY A 50 0.47 -3.43 -5.96
C GLY A 50 0.07 -2.24 -6.84
N THR A 51 0.11 -2.39 -8.17
CA THR A 51 -0.31 -1.34 -9.11
C THR A 51 -1.40 -1.87 -10.04
N GLY A 52 -2.54 -1.19 -10.11
CA GLY A 52 -3.67 -1.60 -10.96
C GLY A 52 -4.29 -0.44 -11.72
N THR A 53 -5.02 -0.73 -12.80
CA THR A 53 -5.87 0.29 -13.46
C THR A 53 -6.98 0.75 -12.50
N PRO A 54 -7.43 2.02 -12.61
CA PRO A 54 -8.45 2.59 -11.71
C PRO A 54 -9.86 2.12 -12.11
N ASP A 55 -10.01 0.81 -12.30
CA ASP A 55 -11.26 0.12 -12.56
C ASP A 55 -11.35 -1.12 -11.65
N MET A 56 -12.52 -1.77 -11.64
CA MET A 56 -12.77 -2.92 -10.76
C MET A 56 -11.80 -4.08 -11.02
N GLN A 57 -11.52 -4.37 -12.29
CA GLN A 57 -10.69 -5.52 -12.66
C GLN A 57 -9.22 -5.29 -12.32
N GLY A 58 -8.71 -4.09 -12.59
CA GLY A 58 -7.35 -3.69 -12.25
C GLY A 58 -7.11 -3.67 -10.75
N GLY A 59 -8.08 -3.16 -9.98
CA GLY A 59 -8.03 -3.18 -8.52
C GLY A 59 -8.03 -4.60 -7.94
N GLU A 60 -8.88 -5.48 -8.46
CA GLU A 60 -8.93 -6.89 -8.04
C GLU A 60 -7.60 -7.60 -8.31
N SER A 61 -7.11 -7.55 -9.54
CA SER A 61 -5.85 -8.22 -9.91
C SER A 61 -4.68 -7.74 -9.07
N ALA A 62 -4.53 -6.41 -8.91
CA ALA A 62 -3.47 -5.85 -8.10
C ALA A 62 -3.59 -6.20 -6.61
N MET A 63 -4.81 -6.36 -6.08
CA MET A 63 -5.04 -6.80 -4.72
C MET A 63 -4.67 -8.27 -4.51
N VAL A 64 -5.00 -9.15 -5.46
CA VAL A 64 -4.64 -10.58 -5.39
C VAL A 64 -3.12 -10.76 -5.34
N GLU A 65 -2.39 -10.10 -6.24
CA GLU A 65 -0.92 -10.13 -6.25
C GLU A 65 -0.33 -9.57 -4.95
N LEU A 66 -0.90 -8.47 -4.45
CA LEU A 66 -0.46 -7.83 -3.21
C LEU A 66 -0.68 -8.71 -1.97
N LEU A 67 -1.82 -9.42 -1.90
CA LEU A 67 -2.11 -10.33 -0.80
C LEU A 67 -1.12 -11.51 -0.77
N ASP A 68 -0.80 -12.08 -1.93
CA ASP A 68 0.18 -13.16 -2.03
C ASP A 68 1.58 -12.69 -1.59
N ALA A 69 1.98 -11.47 -1.99
CA ALA A 69 3.28 -10.89 -1.64
C ALA A 69 3.42 -10.48 -0.16
N ILE A 70 2.32 -10.22 0.55
CA ILE A 70 2.33 -9.77 1.96
C ILE A 70 2.16 -10.92 2.94
N CYS A 71 1.36 -11.93 2.57
CA CYS A 71 1.03 -13.04 3.43
C CYS A 71 2.09 -14.16 3.43
N ASN A 72 2.86 -14.30 2.35
CA ASN A 72 4.02 -15.20 2.29
C ASN A 72 5.28 -14.56 2.91
#